data_AF-A0A6J6ZF91-F1
#
_entry.id   AF-A0A6J6ZF91-F1
#
_cell.length_a   1.000
_cell.length_b   1.000
_cell.length_c   1.000
_cell.angle_alpha   90.00
_cell.angle_beta   90.00
_cell.angle_gamma   90.00
#
_symmetry.space_group_name_H-M   'P 1'
#
loop_
_entity.id
_entity.type
_entity.pdbx_description
1 polymer ?
#
loop_
_entity_poly.entity_id
_entity_poly.type
_entity_poly.pdbx_seq_one_letter_code
_entity_poly.pdbx_strand_id
1 'polypeptide(L)'
;MNEHWPYDSVQVEGPDALTYLHSQLSQDLRALAVGGTTWSFVLEPTGKVDALVQVLRTGEEGFELRVDRGSGEALMARLNRFRIRVKAEVSPGAGSEGDAARYHDERVRACWPAMGVEITDATIPGEMPHVVAQAVSFTKGCYPGQELVERMDSRSAKAPRRAVLLPMPVGTVPGDAVMVNGEHVGAVTSVATTTEGNGDAVLAIALVRRGVEVPGEIPLGAPTEG
;
A
#
# COMPACT_ATOMS: atom_id res chain seq x y z
N MET A 1 -0.72 10.48 5.87
CA MET A 1 -2.09 10.32 5.33
C MET A 1 -2.84 11.60 5.62
N ASN A 2 -3.62 12.09 4.66
CA ASN A 2 -4.43 13.29 4.87
C ASN A 2 -5.48 13.00 5.95
N GLU A 3 -5.70 13.91 6.89
CA GLU A 3 -6.59 13.71 8.06
C GLU A 3 -8.04 13.34 7.69
N HIS A 4 -8.43 13.58 6.43
CA HIS A 4 -9.78 13.34 5.90
C HIS A 4 -9.97 11.95 5.24
N TRP A 5 -8.96 11.07 5.20
CA TRP A 5 -9.09 9.76 4.54
C TRP A 5 -9.85 8.72 5.37
N PRO A 6 -10.62 7.86 4.67
CA PRO A 6 -11.02 6.52 5.02
C PRO A 6 -10.08 5.64 5.81
N TYR A 7 -10.27 5.28 7.08
CA TYR A 7 -9.44 4.16 7.61
C TYR A 7 -10.06 3.41 8.80
N ASP A 8 -9.70 2.13 8.90
CA ASP A 8 -9.76 1.39 10.16
C ASP A 8 -8.44 1.57 10.91
N SER A 9 -8.50 1.50 12.24
CA SER A 9 -7.35 1.71 13.12
C SER A 9 -7.12 0.47 13.98
N VAL A 10 -5.86 0.04 14.09
CA VAL A 10 -5.41 -1.01 15.02
C VAL A 10 -4.32 -0.43 15.91
N GLN A 11 -4.53 -0.46 17.22
CA GLN A 11 -3.57 0.00 18.20
C GLN A 11 -2.68 -1.15 18.67
N VAL A 12 -1.40 -0.85 18.88
CA VAL A 12 -0.43 -1.77 19.48
C VAL A 12 0.32 -1.05 20.58
N GLU A 13 0.15 -1.51 21.82
CA GLU A 13 0.68 -0.85 23.01
C GLU A 13 1.43 -1.82 23.93
N GLY A 14 2.49 -1.35 24.55
CA GLY A 14 3.25 -2.06 25.58
C GLY A 14 4.75 -2.09 25.32
N PRO A 15 5.54 -2.56 26.31
CA PRO A 15 7.00 -2.46 26.28
C PRO A 15 7.66 -3.20 25.12
N ASP A 16 7.02 -4.24 24.58
CA ASP A 16 7.53 -4.97 23.42
C ASP A 16 6.95 -4.49 22.07
N ALA A 17 6.08 -3.47 22.05
CA ALA A 17 5.33 -3.06 20.85
C ALA A 17 6.24 -2.72 19.67
N LEU A 18 7.31 -1.94 19.90
CA LEU A 18 8.27 -1.58 18.86
C LEU A 18 8.96 -2.84 18.28
N THR A 19 9.55 -3.67 19.15
CA THR A 19 10.28 -4.89 18.72
C THR A 19 9.35 -5.84 17.99
N TYR A 20 8.13 -6.00 18.50
CA TYR A 20 7.11 -6.84 17.89
C TYR A 20 6.71 -6.32 16.51
N LEU A 21 6.25 -5.07 16.38
CA LEU A 21 5.88 -4.51 15.09
C LEU A 21 7.06 -4.47 14.11
N HIS A 22 8.26 -4.13 14.57
CA HIS A 22 9.46 -4.17 13.75
C HIS A 22 9.75 -5.58 13.19
N SER A 23 9.37 -6.65 13.89
CA SER A 23 9.50 -8.02 13.37
C SER A 23 8.38 -8.44 12.40
N GLN A 24 7.25 -7.74 12.36
CA GLN A 24 6.09 -8.11 11.54
C GLN A 24 5.93 -7.28 10.27
N LEU A 25 6.52 -6.09 10.24
CA LEU A 25 6.36 -5.09 9.20
C LEU A 25 7.59 -5.02 8.28
N SER A 26 7.42 -4.62 7.02
CA SER A 26 8.55 -4.47 6.08
C SER A 26 9.37 -3.17 6.26
N GLN A 27 8.89 -2.21 7.06
CA GLN A 27 9.57 -0.93 7.29
C GLN A 27 10.39 -0.90 8.60
N ASP A 28 11.44 -0.08 8.67
CA ASP A 28 12.21 0.13 9.89
C ASP A 28 11.56 1.16 10.82
N LEU A 29 10.96 0.68 11.91
CA LEU A 29 10.34 1.53 12.91
C LEU A 29 11.27 2.09 13.99
N ARG A 30 12.54 1.65 14.07
CA ARG A 30 13.42 2.00 15.21
C ARG A 30 13.77 3.48 15.25
N ALA A 31 13.91 4.09 14.07
CA ALA A 31 14.19 5.52 13.92
C ALA A 31 12.93 6.39 13.90
N LEU A 32 11.72 5.79 13.92
CA LEU A 32 10.48 6.54 13.89
C LEU A 32 10.28 7.29 15.21
N ALA A 33 10.36 8.61 15.16
CA ALA A 33 10.11 9.47 16.32
C ALA A 33 8.63 9.41 16.75
N VAL A 34 8.35 9.69 18.03
CA VAL A 34 6.96 9.87 18.50
C VAL A 34 6.30 11.00 17.73
N GLY A 35 5.07 10.79 17.27
CA GLY A 35 4.34 11.66 16.34
C GLY A 35 4.70 11.45 14.86
N GLY A 36 5.77 10.71 14.56
CA GLY A 36 6.18 10.39 13.21
C GLY A 36 5.30 9.32 12.56
N THR A 37 5.19 9.38 11.24
CA THR A 37 4.50 8.35 10.45
C THR A 37 5.39 7.73 9.39
N THR A 38 5.10 6.48 9.04
CA THR A 38 5.73 5.82 7.89
C THR A 38 4.77 4.81 7.28
N TRP A 39 5.01 4.42 6.04
CA TRP A 39 4.26 3.32 5.40
C TRP A 39 4.97 2.00 5.63
N SER A 40 4.20 0.92 5.69
CA SER A 40 4.75 -0.43 5.70
C SER A 40 3.79 -1.41 5.06
N PHE A 41 4.34 -2.45 4.43
CA PHE A 41 3.58 -3.66 4.19
C PHE A 41 3.57 -4.54 5.44
N VAL A 42 2.48 -5.28 5.57
CA VAL A 42 2.37 -6.52 6.32
C VAL A 42 2.34 -7.62 5.27
N LEU A 43 3.27 -8.58 5.35
CA LEU A 43 3.38 -9.63 4.36
C LEU A 43 3.10 -11.01 4.96
N GLU A 44 2.58 -11.87 4.09
CA GLU A 44 2.60 -13.31 4.29
C GLU A 44 4.04 -13.84 4.24
N PRO A 45 4.32 -15.02 4.83
CA PRO A 45 5.61 -15.70 4.66
C PRO A 45 6.01 -15.93 3.19
N THR A 46 5.04 -16.03 2.29
CA THR A 46 5.24 -16.20 0.84
C THR A 46 5.63 -14.90 0.12
N GLY A 47 5.54 -13.75 0.80
CA GLY A 47 5.82 -12.42 0.24
C GLY A 47 4.63 -11.71 -0.40
N LYS A 48 3.43 -12.30 -0.32
CA LYS A 48 2.17 -11.64 -0.69
C LYS A 48 1.78 -10.59 0.35
N VAL A 49 1.02 -9.58 -0.09
CA VAL A 49 0.58 -8.48 0.75
C VAL A 49 -0.68 -8.86 1.54
N ASP A 50 -0.57 -8.93 2.86
CA ASP A 50 -1.72 -9.04 3.78
C ASP A 50 -2.39 -7.68 3.97
N ALA A 51 -1.59 -6.62 4.13
CA ALA A 51 -2.05 -5.26 4.31
C ALA A 51 -0.98 -4.22 3.93
N LEU A 52 -1.42 -3.06 3.48
CA LEU A 52 -0.63 -1.84 3.42
C LEU A 52 -1.10 -0.91 4.55
N VAL A 53 -0.19 -0.55 5.45
CA VAL A 53 -0.53 0.24 6.65
C VAL A 53 0.29 1.52 6.73
N GLN A 54 -0.34 2.60 7.18
CA GLN A 54 0.41 3.73 7.73
C GLN A 54 0.59 3.50 9.23
N VAL A 55 1.84 3.46 9.67
CA VAL A 55 2.21 3.36 11.08
C VAL A 55 2.41 4.78 11.61
N LEU A 56 1.71 5.12 12.69
CA LEU A 56 1.95 6.29 13.52
C LEU A 56 2.52 5.84 14.85
N ARG A 57 3.64 6.42 15.29
CA ARG A 57 4.13 6.20 16.65
C ARG A 57 3.43 7.18 17.60
N THR A 58 2.49 6.69 18.41
CA THR A 58 1.69 7.53 19.31
C THR A 58 2.39 7.82 20.64
N GLY A 59 3.37 7.00 21.03
CA GLY A 59 4.17 7.20 22.24
C GLY A 59 5.45 6.36 22.24
N GLU A 60 6.14 6.30 23.39
CA GLU A 60 7.35 5.48 23.52
C GLU A 60 7.04 3.99 23.27
N GLU A 61 5.91 3.53 23.78
CA GLU A 61 5.42 2.14 23.74
C GLU A 61 4.10 1.98 22.97
N GLY A 62 3.67 3.01 22.22
CA GLY A 62 2.37 3.04 21.54
C GLY A 62 2.48 3.28 20.04
N PHE A 63 1.70 2.52 19.26
CA PHE A 63 1.61 2.64 17.81
C PHE A 63 0.17 2.49 17.33
N GLU A 64 -0.19 3.28 16.33
CA GLU A 64 -1.42 3.13 15.55
C GLU A 64 -1.07 2.64 14.14
N LEU A 65 -1.74 1.59 13.68
CA LEU A 65 -1.69 1.11 12.31
C LEU A 65 -3.02 1.48 11.64
N ARG A 66 -2.96 2.39 10.68
CA ARG A 66 -4.10 2.78 9.84
C ARG A 66 -4.10 1.96 8.57
N VAL A 67 -5.23 1.36 8.25
CA VAL A 67 -5.44 0.52 7.06
C VAL A 67 -6.75 0.91 6.40
N ASP A 68 -6.90 0.60 5.11
CA ASP A 68 -8.17 0.80 4.41
C ASP A 68 -9.35 0.20 5.17
N ARG A 69 -10.49 0.91 5.14
CA ARG A 69 -11.71 0.48 5.81
C ARG A 69 -12.15 -0.92 5.39
N GLY A 70 -12.65 -1.69 6.35
CA GLY A 70 -13.03 -3.08 6.19
C GLY A 70 -11.85 -4.06 6.35
N SER A 71 -10.62 -3.57 6.50
CA SER A 71 -9.42 -4.41 6.63
C SER A 71 -8.88 -4.49 8.07
N GLY A 72 -9.42 -3.71 9.01
CA GLY A 72 -8.92 -3.63 10.39
C GLY A 72 -8.99 -4.96 11.15
N GLU A 73 -10.10 -5.69 11.03
CA GLU A 73 -10.28 -6.99 11.70
C GLU A 73 -9.28 -8.04 11.20
N ALA A 74 -9.10 -8.13 9.88
CA ALA A 74 -8.14 -9.05 9.27
C ALA A 74 -6.70 -8.72 9.69
N LEU A 75 -6.33 -7.44 9.68
CA LEU A 75 -5.02 -6.97 10.16
C LEU A 75 -4.80 -7.35 11.63
N MET A 76 -5.77 -7.08 12.50
CA MET A 76 -5.70 -7.40 13.92
C MET A 76 -5.57 -8.92 14.15
N ALA A 77 -6.37 -9.73 13.46
CA ALA A 77 -6.30 -11.19 13.53
C ALA A 77 -4.92 -11.71 13.07
N ARG A 78 -4.38 -11.14 11.99
CA ARG A 78 -3.04 -11.44 11.50
C ARG A 78 -2.00 -11.12 12.55
N LEU A 79 -2.00 -9.92 13.13
CA LEU A 79 -1.02 -9.54 14.16
C LEU A 79 -1.13 -10.50 15.35
N ASN A 80 -2.33 -10.70 15.89
CA ASN A 80 -2.54 -11.58 17.04
C ASN A 80 -2.06 -13.02 16.82
N ARG A 81 -2.12 -13.55 15.60
CA ARG A 81 -1.60 -14.89 15.27
C ARG A 81 -0.09 -15.05 15.56
N PHE A 82 0.69 -13.99 15.41
CA PHE A 82 2.15 -14.01 15.59
C PHE A 82 2.61 -13.39 16.91
N ARG A 83 1.68 -12.93 17.76
CA ARG A 83 1.94 -12.30 19.06
C ARG A 83 2.18 -13.35 20.16
N ILE A 84 3.30 -14.05 20.11
CA ILE A 84 3.62 -15.15 21.05
C ILE A 84 4.59 -14.69 22.12
N ARG A 85 4.18 -14.72 23.40
CA ARG A 85 5.00 -14.31 24.57
C ARG A 85 5.56 -12.88 24.48
N VAL A 86 4.87 -12.02 23.75
CA VAL A 86 5.18 -10.59 23.60
C VAL A 86 4.35 -9.80 24.60
N LYS A 87 4.98 -8.88 25.34
CA LYS A 87 4.31 -7.88 26.19
C LYS A 87 3.86 -6.68 25.36
N ALA A 88 2.94 -6.96 24.43
CA ALA A 88 2.23 -5.96 23.66
C ALA A 88 0.77 -6.41 23.50
N GLU A 89 -0.15 -5.47 23.63
CA GLU A 89 -1.56 -5.65 23.37
C GLU A 89 -1.88 -5.14 21.96
N VAL A 90 -2.75 -5.84 21.24
CA VAL A 90 -3.27 -5.42 19.94
C VAL A 90 -4.77 -5.29 20.08
N SER A 91 -5.29 -4.10 19.83
CA SER A 91 -6.70 -3.74 20.04
C SER A 91 -7.23 -2.88 18.89
N PRO A 92 -8.56 -2.81 18.70
CA PRO A 92 -9.13 -1.87 17.74
C PRO A 92 -8.91 -0.43 18.22
N GLY A 93 -8.54 0.45 17.28
CA GLY A 93 -8.48 1.89 17.49
C GLY A 93 -9.71 2.61 16.95
N ALA A 94 -9.78 3.92 17.21
CA ALA A 94 -10.76 4.78 16.56
C ALA A 94 -10.33 5.02 15.10
N GLY A 95 -11.01 4.37 14.16
CA GLY A 95 -10.87 4.66 12.73
C GLY A 95 -11.42 6.04 12.37
N SER A 96 -11.37 6.36 11.09
CA SER A 96 -11.99 7.56 10.52
C SER A 96 -13.00 7.17 9.45
N GLU A 97 -14.20 7.76 9.53
CA GLU A 97 -15.22 7.65 8.48
C GLU A 97 -14.81 8.43 7.22
N GLY A 98 -14.03 9.52 7.39
CA GLY A 98 -13.45 10.33 6.32
C GLY A 98 -14.43 10.79 5.23
N ASP A 99 -13.86 11.26 4.11
CA ASP A 99 -14.59 11.45 2.85
C ASP A 99 -14.12 10.39 1.84
N ALA A 100 -14.94 9.36 1.65
CA ALA A 100 -14.61 8.23 0.78
C ALA A 100 -14.45 8.63 -0.69
N ALA A 101 -15.23 9.60 -1.18
CA ALA A 101 -15.16 10.04 -2.57
C ALA A 101 -13.87 10.82 -2.83
N ARG A 102 -13.53 11.75 -1.91
CA ARG A 102 -12.29 12.50 -1.97
C ARG A 102 -11.06 11.60 -1.81
N TYR A 103 -11.10 10.64 -0.88
CA TYR A 103 -10.05 9.64 -0.72
C TYR A 103 -9.81 8.86 -2.01
N HIS A 104 -10.87 8.36 -2.64
CA HIS A 104 -10.77 7.61 -3.88
C HIS A 104 -10.14 8.45 -5.00
N ASP A 105 -10.54 9.71 -5.17
CA ASP A 105 -9.94 10.60 -6.16
C ASP A 105 -8.45 10.85 -5.87
N GLU A 106 -8.10 11.23 -4.63
CA GLU A 106 -6.72 11.54 -4.22
C GLU A 106 -5.79 10.33 -4.36
N ARG A 107 -6.21 9.13 -3.93
CA ARG A 107 -5.38 7.93 -4.06
C ARG A 107 -5.15 7.57 -5.52
N VAL A 108 -6.18 7.69 -6.39
CA VAL A 108 -6.03 7.35 -7.81
C VAL A 108 -5.05 8.29 -8.47
N ARG A 109 -5.16 9.59 -8.19
CA ARG A 109 -4.24 10.62 -8.70
C ARG A 109 -2.80 10.42 -8.22
N ALA A 110 -2.61 9.86 -7.04
CA ALA A 110 -1.29 9.48 -6.51
C ALA A 110 -0.83 8.06 -6.95
N CYS A 111 -1.64 7.35 -7.72
CA CYS A 111 -1.47 5.92 -8.02
C CYS A 111 -1.33 5.05 -6.76
N TRP A 112 -1.91 5.46 -5.64
CA TRP A 112 -1.84 4.76 -4.37
C TRP A 112 -2.89 3.61 -4.34
N PRO A 113 -2.45 2.37 -4.09
CA PRO A 113 -3.30 1.19 -4.20
C PRO A 113 -4.27 1.07 -3.02
N ALA A 114 -5.45 0.48 -3.27
CA ALA A 114 -6.43 0.16 -2.23
C ALA A 114 -6.51 -1.35 -1.94
N MET A 115 -6.80 -1.69 -0.69
CA MET A 115 -7.12 -3.05 -0.25
C MET A 115 -8.38 -3.55 -0.96
N GLY A 116 -8.33 -4.79 -1.46
CA GLY A 116 -9.43 -5.42 -2.20
C GLY A 116 -9.58 -4.96 -3.66
N VAL A 117 -8.80 -3.97 -4.10
CA VAL A 117 -8.83 -3.45 -5.49
C VAL A 117 -7.50 -3.74 -6.19
N GLU A 118 -6.45 -2.98 -5.88
CA GLU A 118 -5.10 -3.24 -6.39
C GLU A 118 -4.34 -4.24 -5.52
N ILE A 119 -4.63 -4.26 -4.21
CA ILE A 119 -4.06 -5.22 -3.26
C ILE A 119 -5.08 -6.34 -3.04
N THR A 120 -4.84 -7.49 -3.65
CA THR A 120 -5.60 -8.73 -3.46
C THR A 120 -4.72 -9.80 -2.81
N ASP A 121 -5.30 -10.96 -2.52
CA ASP A 121 -4.61 -12.15 -1.98
C ASP A 121 -3.51 -12.73 -2.88
N ALA A 122 -3.36 -12.22 -4.10
CA ALA A 122 -2.32 -12.60 -5.05
C ALA A 122 -1.27 -11.50 -5.23
N THR A 123 -1.52 -10.30 -4.72
CA THR A 123 -0.67 -9.13 -4.96
C THR A 123 0.64 -9.25 -4.19
N ILE A 124 1.75 -8.95 -4.87
CA ILE A 124 3.09 -8.88 -4.28
C ILE A 124 3.62 -7.45 -4.36
N PRO A 125 4.50 -7.02 -3.43
CA PRO A 125 4.97 -5.63 -3.36
C PRO A 125 5.55 -5.08 -4.68
N GLY A 126 6.28 -5.91 -5.42
CA GLY A 126 6.92 -5.52 -6.68
C GLY A 126 5.96 -5.13 -7.83
N GLU A 127 4.65 -5.35 -7.66
CA GLU A 127 3.63 -4.82 -8.56
C GLU A 127 3.42 -3.31 -8.37
N MET A 128 3.86 -2.73 -7.25
CA MET A 128 3.68 -1.30 -6.91
C MET A 128 5.03 -0.69 -6.48
N PRO A 129 5.97 -0.48 -7.41
CA PRO A 129 7.35 -0.09 -7.09
C PRO A 129 7.46 1.25 -6.34
N HIS A 130 6.58 2.21 -6.62
CA HIS A 130 6.53 3.51 -5.93
C HIS A 130 6.07 3.39 -4.47
N VAL A 131 5.28 2.36 -4.14
CA VAL A 131 4.88 2.05 -2.76
C VAL A 131 6.01 1.30 -2.04
N VAL A 132 6.69 0.37 -2.71
CA VAL A 132 7.87 -0.32 -2.15
C VAL A 132 8.91 0.68 -1.63
N ALA A 133 9.17 1.73 -2.42
CA ALA A 133 10.12 2.77 -2.05
C ALA A 133 9.74 3.56 -0.77
N GLN A 134 8.47 3.51 -0.35
CA GLN A 134 7.98 4.13 0.89
C GLN A 134 7.74 3.13 2.02
N ALA A 135 7.45 1.87 1.69
CA ALA A 135 6.93 0.87 2.63
C ALA A 135 7.94 -0.21 3.04
N VAL A 136 9.13 -0.24 2.42
CA VAL A 136 10.15 -1.26 2.68
C VAL A 136 11.45 -0.61 3.11
N SER A 137 12.04 -1.12 4.19
CA SER A 137 13.46 -0.92 4.47
C SER A 137 14.24 -2.13 3.96
N PHE A 138 15.23 -1.89 3.10
CA PHE A 138 16.15 -2.94 2.63
C PHE A 138 17.35 -3.15 3.57
N THR A 139 17.45 -2.35 4.63
CA THR A 139 18.57 -2.39 5.58
C THR A 139 18.16 -2.86 6.97
N LYS A 140 16.86 -3.18 7.19
CA LYS A 140 16.36 -3.69 8.46
C LYS A 140 16.60 -5.20 8.61
N GLY A 141 16.38 -5.69 9.83
CA GLY A 141 16.42 -7.13 10.14
C GLY A 141 15.21 -7.91 9.63
N CYS A 142 15.14 -9.18 10.03
CA CYS A 142 14.17 -10.15 9.50
C CYS A 142 12.70 -9.75 9.67
N TYR A 143 11.89 -9.94 8.63
CA TYR A 143 10.42 -9.90 8.68
C TYR A 143 9.78 -10.95 7.74
N PRO A 144 8.52 -11.37 7.97
CA PRO A 144 7.83 -12.33 7.09
C PRO A 144 7.81 -11.87 5.62
N GLY A 145 8.05 -12.79 4.69
CA GLY A 145 7.99 -12.49 3.25
C GLY A 145 9.20 -11.74 2.67
N GLN A 146 10.19 -11.39 3.49
CA GLN A 146 11.38 -10.65 3.09
C GLN A 146 12.16 -11.30 1.93
N GLU A 147 12.26 -12.64 1.89
CA GLU A 147 13.01 -13.33 0.83
C GLU A 147 12.52 -12.94 -0.56
N LEU A 148 11.20 -12.82 -0.76
CA LEU A 148 10.65 -12.40 -2.04
C LEU A 148 11.00 -10.93 -2.35
N VAL A 149 10.93 -10.06 -1.34
CA VAL A 149 11.21 -8.62 -1.45
C VAL A 149 12.69 -8.38 -1.81
N GLU A 150 13.62 -9.07 -1.15
CA GLU A 150 15.06 -9.00 -1.46
C GLU A 150 15.39 -9.55 -2.85
N ARG A 151 14.70 -10.62 -3.27
CA ARG A 151 14.84 -11.14 -4.65
C ARG A 151 14.34 -10.12 -5.68
N MET A 152 13.33 -9.32 -5.36
CA MET A 152 12.87 -8.24 -6.24
C MET A 152 13.88 -7.09 -6.31
N ASP A 153 14.47 -6.69 -5.18
CA ASP A 153 15.50 -5.64 -5.10
C ASP A 153 16.76 -6.02 -5.89
N SER A 154 17.25 -7.24 -5.68
CA SER A 154 18.37 -7.81 -6.45
C SER A 154 18.03 -8.08 -7.93
N ARG A 155 16.80 -7.84 -8.36
CA ARG A 155 16.26 -8.10 -9.72
C ARG A 155 16.28 -9.58 -10.12
N SER A 156 16.44 -10.49 -9.16
CA SER A 156 16.40 -11.95 -9.32
C SER A 156 14.98 -12.51 -9.40
N ALA A 157 13.99 -11.75 -8.92
CA ALA A 157 12.57 -11.99 -9.12
C ALA A 157 11.91 -10.74 -9.72
N LYS A 158 10.87 -10.93 -10.52
CA LYS A 158 10.11 -9.84 -11.14
C LYS A 158 8.63 -10.08 -10.93
N ALA A 159 7.92 -9.03 -10.54
CA ALA A 159 6.47 -9.08 -10.51
C ALA A 159 5.90 -9.28 -11.92
N PRO A 160 4.79 -10.04 -12.09
CA PRO A 160 4.22 -10.30 -13.41
C PRO A 160 3.56 -9.06 -14.02
N ARG A 161 3.12 -8.14 -13.15
CA ARG A 161 2.45 -6.89 -13.52
C ARG A 161 3.08 -5.71 -12.80
N ARG A 162 2.64 -4.51 -13.15
CA ARG A 162 2.91 -3.27 -12.41
C ARG A 162 1.69 -2.35 -12.46
N ALA A 163 1.46 -1.62 -11.39
CA ALA A 163 0.54 -0.50 -11.34
C ALA A 163 1.12 0.67 -12.12
N VAL A 164 0.29 1.31 -12.93
CA VAL A 164 0.61 2.51 -13.70
C VAL A 164 -0.52 3.53 -13.56
N LEU A 165 -0.18 4.81 -13.70
CA LEU A 165 -1.13 5.91 -13.77
C LEU A 165 -1.27 6.37 -15.23
N LEU A 166 -2.49 6.34 -15.74
CA LEU A 166 -2.79 6.66 -17.13
C LEU A 166 -3.87 7.75 -17.21
N PRO A 167 -3.75 8.73 -18.11
CA PRO A 167 -4.89 9.51 -18.57
C PRO A 167 -5.76 8.63 -19.47
N MET A 168 -7.06 8.58 -19.18
CA MET A 168 -8.06 7.80 -19.90
C MET A 168 -9.23 8.70 -20.31
N PRO A 169 -9.96 8.38 -21.40
CA PRO A 169 -11.14 9.13 -21.79
C PRO A 169 -12.19 9.17 -20.67
N VAL A 170 -12.91 10.29 -20.55
CA VAL A 170 -14.11 10.34 -19.69
C VAL A 170 -15.08 9.23 -20.08
N GLY A 171 -15.60 8.51 -19.08
CA GLY A 171 -16.47 7.35 -19.25
C GLY A 171 -15.74 6.01 -19.13
N THR A 172 -14.40 6.00 -19.04
CA THR A 172 -13.65 4.80 -18.64
C THR A 172 -14.10 4.30 -17.26
N VAL A 173 -14.21 2.99 -17.12
CA VAL A 173 -14.61 2.31 -15.88
C VAL A 173 -13.61 1.22 -15.48
N PRO A 174 -13.55 0.82 -14.19
CA PRO A 174 -12.80 -0.35 -13.77
C PRO A 174 -13.17 -1.59 -14.59
N GLY A 175 -12.16 -2.35 -15.00
CA GLY A 175 -12.28 -3.51 -15.89
C GLY A 175 -12.02 -3.22 -17.36
N ASP A 176 -12.03 -1.95 -17.78
CA ASP A 176 -11.70 -1.58 -19.16
C ASP A 176 -10.28 -2.04 -19.54
N ALA A 177 -10.17 -2.58 -20.75
CA ALA A 177 -8.91 -3.11 -21.27
C ALA A 177 -7.93 -1.98 -21.60
N VAL A 178 -6.69 -2.11 -21.11
CA VAL A 178 -5.56 -1.31 -21.58
C VAL A 178 -4.98 -1.99 -22.81
N MET A 179 -5.04 -1.27 -23.94
CA MET A 179 -4.59 -1.76 -25.24
C MET A 179 -3.34 -1.00 -25.69
N VAL A 180 -2.32 -1.72 -26.15
CA VAL A 180 -1.12 -1.15 -26.77
C VAL A 180 -0.90 -1.83 -28.10
N ASN A 181 -0.85 -1.07 -29.20
CA ASN A 181 -0.68 -1.59 -30.57
C ASN A 181 -1.67 -2.72 -30.93
N GLY A 182 -2.91 -2.65 -30.41
CA GLY A 182 -3.94 -3.66 -30.64
C GLY A 182 -3.85 -4.91 -29.74
N GLU A 183 -2.86 -4.99 -28.84
CA GLU A 183 -2.73 -6.07 -27.86
C GLU A 183 -3.28 -5.64 -26.49
N HIS A 184 -4.02 -6.54 -25.84
CA HIS A 184 -4.47 -6.35 -24.45
C HIS A 184 -3.31 -6.55 -23.47
N VAL A 185 -2.89 -5.50 -22.79
CA VAL A 185 -1.71 -5.52 -21.91
C VAL A 185 -2.03 -5.42 -20.42
N GLY A 186 -3.27 -5.09 -20.06
CA GLY A 186 -3.70 -4.94 -18.69
C GLY A 186 -5.13 -4.41 -18.60
N ALA A 187 -5.58 -4.12 -17.39
CA ALA A 187 -6.91 -3.59 -17.15
C ALA A 187 -6.87 -2.41 -16.17
N VAL A 188 -7.79 -1.47 -16.37
CA VAL A 188 -8.06 -0.37 -15.44
C VAL A 188 -8.64 -0.96 -14.14
N THR A 189 -8.11 -0.55 -12.99
CA THR A 189 -8.58 -1.00 -11.67
C THR A 189 -9.31 0.09 -10.90
N SER A 190 -8.90 1.35 -11.06
CA SER A 190 -9.52 2.49 -10.39
C SER A 190 -9.49 3.72 -11.30
N VAL A 191 -10.55 4.54 -11.24
CA VAL A 191 -10.71 5.76 -12.05
C VAL A 191 -11.01 6.95 -11.14
N ALA A 192 -10.31 8.06 -11.35
CA ALA A 192 -10.50 9.32 -10.64
C ALA A 192 -11.87 9.91 -10.97
N THR A 193 -12.43 10.68 -10.03
CA THR A 193 -13.74 11.32 -10.22
C THR A 193 -13.60 12.71 -10.83
N THR A 194 -12.44 13.36 -10.63
CA THR A 194 -12.15 14.69 -11.19
C THR A 194 -11.51 14.55 -12.57
N THR A 195 -11.94 15.38 -13.52
CA THR A 195 -11.39 15.42 -14.89
C THR A 195 -10.07 16.19 -14.99
N GLU A 196 -9.29 15.89 -16.01
CA GLU A 196 -8.04 16.56 -16.36
C GLU A 196 -8.21 17.53 -17.54
N GLY A 197 -7.31 18.50 -17.66
CA GLY A 197 -7.18 19.35 -18.85
C GLY A 197 -8.45 20.15 -19.18
N ASN A 198 -8.96 19.97 -20.40
CA ASN A 198 -10.18 20.61 -20.90
C ASN A 198 -11.48 19.90 -20.42
N GLY A 199 -11.36 18.83 -19.62
CA GLY A 199 -12.48 18.03 -19.15
C GLY A 199 -12.78 16.76 -19.96
N ASP A 200 -11.94 16.35 -20.92
CA ASP A 200 -12.14 15.16 -21.76
C ASP A 200 -11.46 13.88 -21.24
N ALA A 201 -10.61 14.00 -20.22
CA ALA A 201 -9.87 12.88 -19.64
C ALA A 201 -10.05 12.77 -18.12
N VAL A 202 -9.80 11.58 -17.59
CA VAL A 202 -9.71 11.24 -16.16
C VAL A 202 -8.42 10.47 -15.91
N LEU A 203 -7.86 10.54 -14.70
CA LEU A 203 -6.74 9.69 -14.32
C LEU A 203 -7.23 8.31 -13.86
N ALA A 204 -6.47 7.27 -14.18
CA ALA A 204 -6.81 5.90 -13.79
C ALA A 204 -5.56 5.12 -13.36
N ILE A 205 -5.73 4.27 -12.34
CA ILE A 205 -4.78 3.21 -12.05
C ILE A 205 -5.11 2.02 -12.95
N ALA A 206 -4.09 1.44 -13.58
CA ALA A 206 -4.20 0.18 -14.29
C ALA A 206 -3.11 -0.80 -13.84
N LEU A 207 -3.43 -2.10 -13.85
CA LEU A 207 -2.45 -3.17 -13.70
C LEU A 207 -2.08 -3.70 -15.07
N VAL A 208 -0.85 -3.47 -15.49
CA VAL A 208 -0.34 -3.87 -16.82
C VAL A 208 0.76 -4.91 -16.70
N ARG A 209 0.90 -5.78 -17.71
CA ARG A 209 2.00 -6.74 -17.81
C ARG A 209 3.34 -6.02 -17.67
N ARG A 210 4.24 -6.61 -16.89
CA ARG A 210 5.57 -6.05 -16.70
C ARG A 210 6.36 -6.07 -18.03
N GLY A 211 7.16 -5.03 -18.24
CA GLY A 211 8.01 -4.89 -19.43
C GLY A 211 7.30 -4.33 -20.66
N VAL A 212 5.99 -4.05 -20.55
CA VAL A 212 5.26 -3.29 -21.56
C VAL A 212 5.39 -1.80 -21.26
N GLU A 213 5.81 -1.05 -22.26
CA GLU A 213 5.74 0.42 -22.26
C GLU A 213 4.32 0.84 -22.68
N VAL A 214 3.66 1.64 -21.85
CA VAL A 214 2.29 2.09 -22.09
C VAL A 214 2.33 3.57 -22.48
N PRO A 215 1.94 3.93 -23.72
CA PRO A 215 1.91 5.32 -24.13
C PRO A 215 1.03 6.17 -23.22
N GLY A 216 1.52 7.36 -22.86
CA GLY A 216 0.79 8.27 -21.96
C GLY A 216 0.91 7.92 -20.48
N GLU A 217 1.67 6.89 -20.11
CA GLU A 217 1.98 6.62 -18.70
C GLU A 217 2.58 7.84 -18.02
N ILE A 218 1.96 8.24 -16.91
CA ILE A 218 2.44 9.34 -16.08
C ILE A 218 3.47 8.76 -15.11
N PRO A 219 4.72 9.25 -15.13
CA PRO A 219 5.73 8.82 -14.18
C PRO A 219 5.28 9.14 -12.76
N LEU A 220 5.28 8.11 -11.91
CA LEU A 220 5.06 8.30 -10.48
C LEU A 220 6.33 8.94 -9.90
N GLY A 221 6.15 10.02 -9.14
CA GLY A 221 7.29 10.70 -8.52
C GLY A 221 8.16 9.73 -7.71
N ALA A 222 9.47 10.00 -7.67
CA ALA A 222 10.29 9.43 -6.61
C ALA A 222 9.67 9.79 -5.25
N PRO A 223 9.78 8.95 -4.20
CA PRO A 223 9.29 9.31 -2.88
C PRO A 223 9.82 10.69 -2.50
N THR A 224 8.92 11.67 -2.39
CA THR A 224 9.29 12.94 -1.77
C THR A 224 9.41 12.64 -0.30
N GLU A 225 10.64 12.73 0.23
CA GLU A 225 10.89 12.75 1.66
C GLU A 225 9.98 13.82 2.29
N GLY A 226 9.01 13.39 3.10
CA GLY A 226 8.04 14.23 3.78
C GLY A 226 7.75 13.65 5.14
#